data_AF-A0A4R4ZML0-F1
#
_entry.id   AF-A0A4R4ZML0-F1
#
_cell.length_a   1.000
_cell.length_b   1.000
_cell.length_c   1.000
_cell.angle_alpha   90.00
_cell.angle_beta   90.00
_cell.angle_gamma   90.00
#
_symmetry.space_group_name_H-M   'P 1'
#
loop_
_entity.id
_entity.type
_entity.pdbx_description
1 polymer ?
#
loop_
_entity_poly.entity_id
_entity_poly.type
_entity_poly.pdbx_seq_one_letter_code
_entity_poly.pdbx_strand_id
1 'polypeptide(L)' 'MVAGDLRQMAVLRGTSEPSSAPGRCTLTRRQLAVWYAGGYRTATAAALAGMEGALAAIADLVQATSDREPWLPEHF' A
#
# COMPACT_ATOMS: atom_id res chain seq x y z
N MET A 1 10.19 -12.03 20.30
CA MET A 1 9.18 -11.11 19.74
C MET A 1 9.93 -10.13 18.85
N VAL A 2 10.04 -10.43 17.55
CA VAL A 2 10.88 -9.64 16.62
C VAL A 2 10.06 -8.45 16.15
N ALA A 3 10.44 -7.24 16.57
CA ALA A 3 9.87 -5.99 16.10
C ALA A 3 10.24 -5.81 14.63
N GLY A 4 9.32 -6.20 13.74
CA GLY A 4 9.40 -5.91 12.33
C GLY A 4 9.26 -4.41 12.12
N ASP A 5 10.31 -3.80 11.58
CA ASP A 5 10.48 -2.39 11.21
C ASP A 5 9.22 -1.82 10.49
N LEU A 6 8.33 -1.19 11.24
CA LEU A 6 7.12 -0.53 10.74
C LEU A 6 7.52 0.82 10.13
N ARG A 7 7.68 0.87 8.80
CA ARG A 7 7.98 2.11 8.09
C ARG A 7 6.67 2.80 7.70
N GLN A 8 6.43 3.97 8.28
CA GLN A 8 5.32 4.84 7.89
C GLN A 8 5.61 5.45 6.51
N MET A 9 4.66 5.35 5.58
CA MET A 9 4.76 5.96 4.25
C MET A 9 3.59 6.90 4.01
N ALA A 10 3.89 8.17 3.73
CA ALA A 10 2.92 9.15 3.25
C ALA A 10 3.00 9.20 1.72
N VAL A 11 1.93 8.76 1.05
CA VAL A 11 1.83 8.87 -0.41
C VAL A 11 1.21 10.22 -0.75
N LEU A 12 2.05 11.18 -1.11
CA LEU A 12 1.65 12.42 -1.77
C LEU A 12 2.02 12.28 -3.26
N ARG A 13 1.06 12.62 -4.13
CA ARG A 13 1.14 12.64 -5.60
C ARG A 13 2.57 12.54 -6.18
N GLY A 14 2.94 11.35 -6.65
CA GLY A 14 4.05 11.14 -7.58
C GLY A 14 5.46 10.97 -7.01
N THR A 15 5.70 11.27 -5.73
CA THR A 15 7.03 11.13 -5.11
C THR A 15 6.91 10.64 -3.67
N SER A 16 7.55 9.51 -3.36
CA SER A 16 7.57 8.95 -2.00
C SER A 16 8.78 9.49 -1.23
N GLU A 17 8.58 10.55 -0.46
CA GLU A 17 9.60 11.06 0.46
C GLU A 17 9.43 10.44 1.86
N PRO A 18 10.53 10.11 2.56
CA PRO A 18 10.44 9.68 3.96
C PRO A 18 9.83 10.83 4.78
N SER A 19 8.76 10.53 5.50
CA SER A 19 8.04 11.51 6.33
C SER A 19 8.15 11.13 7.80
N SER A 20 8.37 12.12 8.66
CA SER A 20 8.24 11.98 10.12
C SER A 20 6.79 12.15 10.59
N ALA A 21 5.87 12.53 9.70
CA ALA A 21 4.46 12.59 10.02
C ALA A 21 3.89 11.17 10.18
N PRO A 22 2.95 10.96 11.11
CA PRO A 22 2.32 9.67 11.26
C PRO A 22 1.64 9.23 9.95
N GLY A 23 1.98 8.02 9.50
CA GLY A 23 1.39 7.41 8.32
C GLY A 23 -0.11 7.15 8.50
N ARG A 24 -0.89 7.37 7.43
CA ARG A 24 -2.36 7.17 7.44
C ARG A 24 -2.77 5.70 7.39
N CYS A 25 -1.85 4.82 6.97
CA CYS A 25 -2.00 3.38 6.93
C CYS A 25 -0.64 2.68 7.08
N THR A 26 -0.65 1.44 7.56
CA THR A 26 0.53 0.60 7.78
C THR A 26 0.38 -0.71 7.03
N LEU A 27 1.46 -1.13 6.38
CA LEU A 27 1.52 -2.37 5.62
C LEU A 27 2.94 -2.94 5.64
N THR A 28 3.02 -4.25 5.56
CA THR A 28 4.27 -4.99 5.40
C THR A 28 4.83 -4.83 3.99
N ARG A 29 6.13 -5.12 3.80
CA ARG A 29 6.75 -5.15 2.46
C ARG A 29 6.03 -6.09 1.49
N ARG A 30 5.55 -7.24 1.98
CA ARG A 30 4.79 -8.19 1.16
C ARG A 30 3.45 -7.61 0.71
N GLN A 31 2.72 -6.97 1.62
CA GLN A 31 1.46 -6.29 1.27
C GLN A 31 1.70 -5.11 0.31
N LEU A 32 2.83 -4.41 0.43
CA LEU A 32 3.23 -3.36 -0.50
C LEU A 32 3.43 -3.93 -1.92
N ALA A 33 4.15 -5.05 -2.05
CA ALA A 33 4.37 -5.69 -3.33
C ALA A 33 3.04 -6.14 -3.99
N VAL A 34 2.14 -6.73 -3.21
CA VAL A 34 0.81 -7.13 -3.70
C VAL A 34 -0.01 -5.92 -4.14
N TRP A 35 -0.02 -4.84 -3.36
CA TRP A 35 -0.68 -3.59 -3.74
C TRP A 35 -0.08 -2.98 -5.01
N TYR A 36 1.25 -2.93 -5.11
CA TYR A 36 1.96 -2.38 -6.27
C TYR A 36 1.67 -3.17 -7.55
N ALA A 37 1.49 -4.48 -7.45
CA ALA A 37 1.07 -5.33 -8.56
C ALA A 37 -0.45 -5.26 -8.88
N GLY A 38 -1.21 -4.40 -8.19
CA GLY A 38 -2.66 -4.28 -8.38
C GLY A 38 -3.48 -5.43 -7.77
N GLY A 39 -2.91 -6.18 -6.83
CA GLY A 39 -3.55 -7.36 -6.22
C GLY A 39 -4.72 -7.07 -5.29
N TYR A 40 -4.87 -5.83 -4.81
CA TYR A 40 -6.04 -5.39 -4.04
C TYR A 40 -6.93 -4.49 -4.91
N ARG A 41 -8.17 -4.93 -5.16
CA ARG A 41 -9.16 -4.15 -5.92
C ARG A 41 -10.11 -3.34 -5.02
N THR A 42 -10.17 -3.64 -3.72
CA THR A 42 -11.01 -2.94 -2.77
C THR A 42 -10.29 -2.72 -1.44
N ALA A 43 -10.68 -1.67 -0.72
CA ALA A 43 -10.16 -1.40 0.62
C ALA A 43 -10.44 -2.54 1.60
N THR A 44 -11.61 -3.19 1.47
CA THR A 44 -11.99 -4.34 2.29
C THR A 44 -11.06 -5.52 2.08
N ALA A 45 -10.70 -5.84 0.83
CA ALA A 45 -9.75 -6.92 0.54
C ALA A 45 -8.36 -6.63 1.14
N ALA A 46 -7.91 -5.38 1.04
CA ALA A 46 -6.65 -4.93 1.65
C ALA A 46 -6.68 -5.00 3.19
N ALA A 47 -7.79 -4.59 3.82
CA ALA A 47 -7.97 -4.69 5.27
C ALA A 47 -8.02 -6.15 5.75
N LEU A 48 -8.74 -7.03 5.05
CA LEU A 48 -8.77 -8.47 5.34
C LEU A 48 -7.40 -9.14 5.17
N ALA A 49 -6.56 -8.62 4.28
CA ALA A 49 -5.18 -9.06 4.13
C ALA A 49 -4.24 -8.55 5.25
N GLY A 50 -4.76 -7.77 6.20
CA GLY A 50 -4.05 -7.28 7.38
C GLY A 50 -3.38 -5.92 7.19
N MET A 51 -3.84 -5.06 6.27
CA MET A 51 -3.45 -3.65 6.29
C MET A 51 -4.12 -2.93 7.45
N GLU A 52 -3.35 -2.12 8.16
CA GLU A 52 -3.84 -1.35 9.32
C GLU A 52 -4.06 0.11 8.94
N GLY A 53 -5.12 0.73 9.47
CA GLY A 53 -5.47 2.13 9.23
C GLY A 53 -6.96 2.32 9.07
N ALA A 54 -7.39 3.58 8.93
CA ALA A 54 -8.78 3.88 8.63
C ALA A 54 -9.15 3.33 7.24
N LEU A 55 -10.33 2.73 7.09
CA LEU A 55 -10.77 2.13 5.83
C LEU A 55 -10.75 3.15 4.67
N ALA A 56 -11.04 4.42 4.95
CA ALA A 56 -10.92 5.52 3.98
C ALA A 56 -9.47 5.74 3.51
N ALA A 57 -8.48 5.66 4.41
CA ALA A 57 -7.07 5.78 4.04
C ALA A 57 -6.60 4.57 3.21
N ILE A 58 -7.08 3.37 3.54
CA ILE A 58 -6.83 2.16 2.75
C ILE A 58 -7.49 2.27 1.36
N ALA A 59 -8.69 2.85 1.28
CA ALA A 59 -9.36 3.11 0.01
C ALA A 59 -8.57 4.10 -0.85
N ASP A 60 -8.11 5.22 -0.29
CA ASP A 60 -7.24 6.18 -0.99
C ASP A 60 -5.99 5.49 -1.54
N LEU A 61 -5.35 4.62 -0.74
CA LEU A 61 -4.17 3.86 -1.15
C LEU A 61 -4.47 2.92 -2.32
N VAL A 62 -5.54 2.13 -2.23
CA VAL A 62 -5.95 1.19 -3.29
C VAL A 62 -6.28 1.93 -4.58
N GLN A 63 -6.95 3.07 -4.50
CA GLN A 63 -7.30 3.89 -5.67
C GLN A 63 -6.07 4.55 -6.31
N ALA A 64 -5.07 4.96 -5.53
CA ALA A 64 -3.89 5.67 -6.04
C ALA A 64 -3.09 4.90 -7.11
N THR A 65 -3.21 3.57 -7.16
CA THR A 65 -2.58 2.71 -8.17
C THR A 65 -3.57 1.93 -9.01
N SER A 66 -4.89 2.10 -8.81
CA SER A 66 -5.91 1.37 -9.56
C SER A 66 -5.90 1.73 -11.06
N ASP A 67 -5.58 2.97 -11.40
CA ASP A 67 -5.50 3.46 -12.78
C ASP A 67 -4.14 3.18 -13.46
N ARG A 68 -3.15 2.70 -12.70
CA ARG A 68 -1.84 2.32 -13.23
C ARG A 68 -1.89 0.82 -13.49
N GLU A 69 -2.11 0.45 -14.76
CA GLU A 69 -2.11 -0.96 -15.17
C GLU A 69 -0.85 -1.69 -14.65
N PRO A 70 -0.98 -2.93 -14.14
CA PRO A 70 0.17 -3.71 -13.76
C PRO A 70 0.99 -4.03 -15.01
N TRP A 71 2.16 -3.42 -15.14
CA TRP A 71 3.21 -3.85 -16.05
C TRP A 71 3.73 -5.21 -15.57
N LEU A 72 3.06 -6.28 -15.98
CA LEU A 72 3.71 -7.57 -16.14
C LEU A 72 4.57 -7.43 -17.42
N PRO A 73 5.91 -7.44 -17.34
CA PRO A 73 6.69 -7.59 -18.56
C PRO A 73 6.34 -8.94 -19.18
N GLU A 74 6.22 -8.97 -20.50
CA GLU A 74 6.08 -10.23 -21.25
C GLU A 74 7.22 -11.16 -20.82
N HIS A 75 6.83 -12.34 -20.29
CA HIS A 75 7.62 -13.55 -20.03
C HIS A 75 9.14 -13.39 -19.83
N PHE A 76 9.61 -13.70 -18.61
CA PHE A 76 11.04 -13.94 -18.31
C PHE A 76 11.57 -15.21 -18.97
#